data_AF-A0A3R6U2F2-F1
#
_entry.id   AF-A0A3R6U2F2-F1
#
_cell.length_a   1.000
_cell.length_b   1.000
_cell.length_c   1.000
_cell.angle_alpha   90.00
_cell.angle_beta   90.00
_cell.angle_gamma   90.00
#
_symmetry.space_group_name_H-M   'P 1'
#
loop_
_entity.id
_entity.type
_entity.pdbx_description
1 polymer ?
#
loop_
_entity_poly.entity_id
_entity_poly.type
_entity_poly.pdbx_seq_one_letter_code
_entity_poly.pdbx_strand_id
1 'polypeptide(L)'
;MDDKQLFFEFLELEKYRISLSLGECLLDSRPLGRGETGIVFKARMNGKDVALKFFLFRGDDSGKEMWLNKLKARYLTISLLETRDNIVQYADFDIVTIQGEEIPVLVMKLYKCSLEEYRNILSMDTFLKLFRFLTNTVHFLHSMGICHGAIRPRNILVDDHNEFVLTDVSIIENSDSGYSDITAIGEVLQWYAFGNTSNDVAISKVFPSLKLYDQIVERSLAQDNSQRFRSVDEILSFVEIQKERDPNELLKEFSLICRKNFPKELPEFVHCSDQAKIAKLFSEFVSRKDFFGSNLIYFTDVERNIFSPQICKNGYIKFDNSAQYKVLDIWIHSDSDMRNDYILVHHSNTLPEKVNGKDVYRWAVYEDRTQITWEEAMNGFAENDGDIVALDRTKVEFFNRIPREGYTFIALNHLHSLTSPANTGTLRDYFFRFSFSYVNRYILEDMNNLTKQHIAAPRRK
;
A
#
# COMPACT_ATOMS: atom_id res chain seq x y z
N MET A 1 28.71 -16.72 -38.36
CA MET A 1 27.30 -16.93 -38.74
C MET A 1 26.45 -16.12 -37.76
N ASP A 2 25.33 -15.53 -38.14
CA ASP A 2 24.44 -14.87 -37.15
C ASP A 2 23.87 -15.95 -36.22
N ASP A 3 24.13 -15.85 -34.90
CA ASP A 3 23.63 -16.79 -33.86
C ASP A 3 22.14 -17.09 -34.04
N LYS A 4 21.39 -16.09 -34.51
CA LYS A 4 19.96 -16.24 -34.78
C LYS A 4 19.66 -17.20 -35.92
N GLN A 5 20.39 -17.12 -37.02
CA GLN A 5 20.15 -18.00 -38.17
C GLN A 5 20.53 -19.45 -37.83
N LEU A 6 21.69 -19.62 -37.20
CA LEU A 6 22.18 -20.91 -36.72
C LEU A 6 21.20 -21.56 -35.72
N PHE A 7 20.63 -20.76 -34.82
CA PHE A 7 19.61 -21.23 -33.88
C PHE A 7 18.33 -21.72 -34.57
N PHE A 8 17.79 -20.98 -35.55
CA PHE A 8 16.58 -21.41 -36.27
C PHE A 8 16.82 -22.66 -37.14
N GLU A 9 17.97 -22.76 -37.80
CA GLU A 9 18.35 -23.97 -38.55
C GLU A 9 18.44 -25.19 -37.63
N PHE A 10 19.03 -25.03 -36.45
CA PHE A 10 19.04 -26.08 -35.42
C PHE A 10 17.64 -26.48 -34.97
N LEU A 11 16.76 -25.52 -34.66
CA LEU A 11 15.39 -25.82 -34.25
C LEU A 11 14.62 -26.62 -35.31
N GLU A 12 14.78 -26.28 -36.59
CA GLU A 12 14.13 -27.01 -37.69
C GLU A 12 14.67 -28.45 -37.80
N LEU A 13 15.99 -28.63 -37.71
CA LEU A 13 16.63 -29.96 -37.75
C LEU A 13 16.18 -30.86 -36.61
N GLU A 14 16.10 -30.31 -35.40
CA GLU A 14 15.64 -31.02 -34.20
C GLU A 14 14.11 -31.10 -34.08
N LYS A 15 13.37 -30.63 -35.08
CA LYS A 15 11.90 -30.60 -35.08
C LYS A 15 11.34 -29.96 -33.80
N TYR A 16 11.99 -28.88 -33.36
CA TYR A 16 11.65 -28.09 -32.18
C TYR A 16 11.74 -28.87 -30.84
N ARG A 17 12.51 -29.96 -30.79
CA ARG A 17 12.83 -30.67 -29.54
C ARG A 17 14.18 -30.22 -29.02
N ILE A 18 14.26 -29.94 -27.72
CA ILE A 18 15.50 -29.55 -27.05
C ILE A 18 15.61 -30.31 -25.73
N SER A 19 16.78 -30.87 -25.47
CA SER A 19 17.13 -31.47 -24.19
C SER A 19 17.68 -30.40 -23.24
N LEU A 20 17.00 -30.19 -22.10
CA LEU A 20 17.46 -29.33 -21.01
C LEU A 20 17.68 -30.15 -19.74
N SER A 21 18.32 -29.56 -18.74
CA SER A 21 18.65 -30.18 -17.44
C SER A 21 17.40 -30.73 -16.72
N LEU A 22 16.28 -30.01 -16.82
CA LEU A 22 14.99 -30.40 -16.26
C LEU A 22 14.24 -31.45 -17.10
N GLY A 23 14.69 -31.72 -18.32
CA GLY A 23 14.13 -32.73 -19.21
C GLY A 23 13.94 -32.26 -20.65
N GLU A 24 13.36 -33.15 -21.46
CA GLU A 24 13.00 -32.89 -22.86
C GLU A 24 11.87 -31.85 -22.95
N CYS A 25 12.05 -30.87 -23.81
CA CYS A 25 11.04 -29.86 -24.11
C CYS A 25 10.69 -29.83 -25.60
N LEU A 26 9.40 -29.71 -25.89
CA LEU A 26 8.88 -29.51 -27.24
C LEU A 26 8.40 -28.07 -27.38
N LEU A 27 9.06 -27.29 -28.23
CA LEU A 27 8.72 -25.89 -28.49
C LEU A 27 7.59 -25.80 -29.51
N ASP A 28 6.72 -24.80 -29.35
CA ASP A 28 5.82 -24.38 -30.42
C ASP A 28 6.63 -23.81 -31.59
N SER A 29 6.18 -24.05 -32.84
CA SER A 29 6.92 -23.60 -34.02
C SER A 29 6.98 -22.07 -34.18
N ARG A 30 6.03 -21.35 -33.55
CA ARG A 30 5.97 -19.90 -33.56
C ARG A 30 6.45 -19.34 -32.21
N PRO A 31 7.39 -18.38 -32.21
CA PRO A 31 7.80 -17.73 -30.97
C PRO A 31 6.67 -16.87 -30.42
N LEU A 32 6.55 -16.81 -29.09
CA LEU A 32 5.66 -15.90 -28.36
C LEU A 32 6.10 -14.45 -28.52
N GLY A 33 7.42 -14.21 -28.58
CA GLY A 33 7.97 -12.87 -28.66
C GLY A 33 9.41 -12.86 -29.17
N ARG A 34 9.79 -11.75 -29.80
CA ARG A 34 11.16 -11.47 -30.25
C ARG A 34 11.58 -10.13 -29.68
N GLY A 35 12.59 -10.12 -28.82
CA GLY A 35 13.12 -8.92 -28.19
C GLY A 35 14.57 -8.64 -28.60
N GLU A 36 15.11 -7.53 -28.08
CA GLU A 36 16.53 -7.19 -28.24
C GLU A 36 17.45 -8.22 -27.55
N THR A 37 16.99 -8.80 -26.45
CA THR A 37 17.77 -9.72 -25.60
C THR A 37 17.61 -11.18 -25.97
N GLY A 38 16.70 -11.53 -26.88
CA GLY A 38 16.43 -12.93 -27.19
C GLY A 38 15.08 -13.22 -27.83
N ILE A 39 14.74 -14.51 -27.87
CA ILE A 39 13.50 -15.03 -28.45
C ILE A 39 12.81 -15.92 -27.41
N VAL A 40 11.50 -15.79 -27.28
CA VAL A 40 10.69 -16.56 -26.33
C VAL A 40 9.79 -17.52 -27.07
N PHE A 41 9.76 -18.78 -26.62
CA PHE A 41 8.87 -19.82 -27.13
C PHE A 41 7.97 -20.34 -26.01
N LYS A 42 6.75 -20.72 -26.37
CA LYS A 42 5.96 -21.64 -25.57
C LYS A 42 6.57 -23.04 -25.75
N ALA A 43 6.70 -23.80 -24.67
CA ALA A 43 7.15 -25.17 -24.74
C ALA A 43 6.37 -26.06 -23.78
N ARG A 44 6.34 -27.36 -24.07
CA ARG A 44 5.84 -28.39 -23.17
C ARG A 44 7.00 -29.19 -22.61
N MET A 45 7.14 -29.19 -21.29
CA MET A 45 8.23 -29.87 -20.56
C MET A 45 7.63 -30.61 -19.35
N ASN A 46 7.94 -31.91 -19.21
CA ASN A 46 7.40 -32.77 -18.16
C ASN A 46 5.86 -32.68 -17.99
N GLY A 47 5.15 -32.57 -19.11
CA GLY A 47 3.70 -32.48 -19.15
C GLY A 47 3.11 -31.10 -18.84
N LYS A 48 3.93 -30.10 -18.46
CA LYS A 48 3.52 -28.72 -18.17
C LYS A 48 3.87 -27.76 -19.30
N ASP A 49 3.05 -26.73 -19.48
CA ASP A 49 3.34 -25.62 -20.38
C ASP A 49 4.24 -24.60 -19.67
N VAL A 50 5.32 -24.21 -20.34
CA VAL A 50 6.33 -23.24 -19.86
C VAL A 50 6.68 -22.24 -20.96
N ALA A 51 7.32 -21.14 -20.59
CA ALA A 51 7.98 -20.24 -21.53
C ALA A 51 9.49 -20.44 -21.45
N LEU A 52 10.14 -20.55 -22.61
CA LEU A 52 11.59 -20.65 -22.76
C LEU A 52 12.12 -19.40 -23.43
N LYS A 53 12.99 -18.66 -22.76
CA LYS A 53 13.66 -17.48 -23.31
C LYS A 53 15.10 -17.81 -23.67
N PHE A 54 15.40 -17.84 -24.96
CA PHE A 54 16.74 -18.04 -25.50
C PHE A 54 17.43 -16.70 -25.69
N PHE A 55 18.59 -16.52 -25.10
CA PHE A 55 19.35 -15.29 -25.20
C PHE A 55 20.37 -15.39 -26.34
N LEU A 56 20.18 -14.57 -27.37
CA LEU A 56 21.04 -14.56 -28.55
C LEU A 56 22.00 -13.38 -28.45
N PHE A 57 23.28 -13.67 -28.25
CA PHE A 57 24.30 -12.65 -28.11
C PHE A 57 24.53 -11.93 -29.45
N ARG A 58 24.70 -10.61 -29.40
CA ARG A 58 24.99 -9.78 -30.56
C ARG A 58 26.21 -8.92 -30.25
N GLY A 59 27.39 -9.47 -30.50
CA GLY A 59 28.68 -8.84 -30.23
C GLY A 59 29.83 -9.70 -30.73
N ASP A 60 31.05 -9.28 -30.44
CA ASP A 60 32.25 -10.05 -30.69
C ASP A 60 32.55 -11.03 -29.55
N ASP A 61 33.27 -12.11 -29.85
CA ASP A 61 33.56 -13.18 -28.88
C ASP A 61 34.28 -12.67 -27.62
N SER A 62 35.01 -11.56 -27.72
CA SER A 62 35.73 -10.96 -26.59
C SER A 62 34.82 -10.49 -25.44
N GLY A 63 33.55 -10.16 -25.73
CA GLY A 63 32.56 -9.71 -24.75
C GLY A 63 31.54 -10.76 -24.30
N LYS A 64 31.47 -11.91 -24.97
CA LYS A 64 30.42 -12.92 -24.79
C LYS A 64 30.47 -13.56 -23.40
N GLU A 65 31.66 -13.91 -22.91
CA GLU A 65 31.82 -14.51 -21.58
C GLU A 65 31.42 -13.56 -20.45
N MET A 66 31.87 -12.29 -20.53
CA MET A 66 31.49 -11.27 -19.56
C MET A 66 29.97 -11.04 -19.54
N TRP A 67 29.34 -11.00 -20.72
CA TRP A 67 27.89 -10.86 -20.85
C TRP A 67 27.15 -12.06 -20.25
N LEU A 68 27.61 -13.28 -20.50
CA LEU A 68 27.04 -14.50 -19.94
C LEU A 68 27.15 -14.52 -18.40
N ASN A 69 28.29 -14.11 -17.86
CA ASN A 69 28.49 -14.01 -16.41
C ASN A 69 27.53 -12.99 -15.77
N LYS A 70 27.29 -11.83 -16.43
CA LYS A 70 26.29 -10.85 -15.98
C LYS A 70 24.87 -11.41 -16.02
N LEU A 71 24.52 -12.17 -17.05
CA LEU A 71 23.22 -12.82 -17.16
C LEU A 71 23.01 -13.86 -16.04
N LYS A 72 24.00 -14.73 -15.79
CA LYS A 72 23.98 -15.71 -14.69
C LYS A 72 23.84 -15.03 -13.32
N ALA A 73 24.62 -13.98 -13.08
CA ALA A 73 24.52 -13.20 -11.85
C ALA A 73 23.12 -12.59 -11.67
N ARG A 74 22.55 -12.00 -12.73
CA ARG A 74 21.20 -11.43 -12.68
C ARG A 74 20.14 -12.49 -12.40
N TYR A 75 20.23 -13.64 -13.07
CA TYR A 75 19.34 -14.78 -12.80
C TYR A 75 19.38 -15.18 -11.33
N LEU A 76 20.59 -15.32 -10.74
CA LEU A 76 20.75 -15.68 -9.34
C LEU A 76 20.14 -14.63 -8.41
N THR A 77 20.44 -13.34 -8.63
CA THR A 77 19.90 -12.24 -7.81
C THR A 77 18.37 -12.25 -7.77
N ILE A 78 17.71 -12.35 -8.93
CA ILE A 78 16.25 -12.39 -8.99
C ILE A 78 15.70 -13.69 -8.39
N SER A 79 16.38 -14.81 -8.61
CA SER A 79 16.00 -16.13 -8.09
C SER A 79 16.26 -16.32 -6.60
N LEU A 80 16.82 -15.32 -5.90
CA LEU A 80 17.01 -15.32 -4.46
C LEU A 80 16.12 -14.31 -3.71
N LEU A 81 15.32 -13.51 -4.41
CA LEU A 81 14.39 -12.57 -3.76
C LEU A 81 13.35 -13.35 -2.92
N GLU A 82 13.11 -12.94 -1.68
CA GLU A 82 12.20 -13.64 -0.76
C GLU A 82 10.73 -13.55 -1.20
N THR A 83 10.33 -12.44 -1.83
CA THR A 83 8.97 -12.20 -2.32
C THR A 83 8.99 -11.94 -3.83
N ARG A 84 8.15 -12.66 -4.60
CA ARG A 84 8.13 -12.60 -6.08
C ARG A 84 6.74 -12.59 -6.68
N ASP A 85 5.74 -12.07 -5.96
CA ASP A 85 4.36 -12.10 -6.43
C ASP A 85 4.15 -11.25 -7.69
N ASN A 86 4.94 -10.18 -7.85
CA ASN A 86 4.87 -9.27 -8.99
C ASN A 86 6.12 -9.30 -9.89
N ILE A 87 7.02 -10.27 -9.71
CA ILE A 87 8.22 -10.46 -10.54
C ILE A 87 8.18 -11.86 -11.14
N VAL A 88 8.63 -11.99 -12.38
CA VAL A 88 8.61 -13.28 -13.08
C VAL A 88 9.37 -14.34 -12.28
N GLN A 89 8.76 -15.53 -12.16
CA GLN A 89 9.36 -16.67 -11.49
C GLN A 89 10.12 -17.54 -12.49
N TYR A 90 11.42 -17.67 -12.26
CA TYR A 90 12.27 -18.59 -13.01
C TYR A 90 12.27 -19.96 -12.35
N ALA A 91 12.12 -20.99 -13.19
CA ALA A 91 12.21 -22.39 -12.77
C ALA A 91 13.66 -22.91 -12.91
N ASP A 92 14.37 -22.49 -13.96
CA ASP A 92 15.75 -22.92 -14.22
C ASP A 92 16.48 -21.97 -15.18
N PHE A 93 17.82 -22.04 -15.15
CA PHE A 93 18.73 -21.43 -16.11
C PHE A 93 19.64 -22.51 -16.68
N ASP A 94 19.67 -22.64 -18.00
CA ASP A 94 20.42 -23.70 -18.69
C ASP A 94 21.19 -23.13 -19.90
N ILE A 95 22.01 -23.97 -20.53
CA ILE A 95 22.82 -23.64 -21.70
C ILE A 95 22.61 -24.71 -22.77
N VAL A 96 22.18 -24.28 -23.95
CA VAL A 96 22.10 -25.14 -25.15
C VAL A 96 23.36 -24.91 -25.99
N THR A 97 24.10 -25.98 -26.28
CA THR A 97 25.29 -25.91 -27.14
C THR A 97 24.94 -26.28 -28.58
N ILE A 98 25.12 -25.34 -29.52
CA ILE A 98 24.83 -25.56 -30.94
C ILE A 98 26.11 -25.30 -31.74
N GLN A 99 26.66 -26.34 -32.37
CA GLN A 99 27.91 -26.25 -33.16
C GLN A 99 29.09 -25.60 -32.39
N GLY A 100 29.14 -25.79 -31.07
CA GLY A 100 30.15 -25.19 -30.18
C GLY A 100 29.76 -23.85 -29.57
N GLU A 101 28.66 -23.24 -30.01
CA GLU A 101 28.14 -21.99 -29.44
C GLU A 101 27.23 -22.24 -28.25
N GLU A 102 27.49 -21.56 -27.13
CA GLU A 102 26.64 -21.59 -25.94
C GLU A 102 25.50 -20.58 -26.03
N ILE A 103 24.25 -21.07 -26.00
CA ILE A 103 23.03 -20.26 -26.00
C ILE A 103 22.33 -20.42 -24.64
N PRO A 104 22.33 -19.38 -23.79
CA PRO A 104 21.63 -19.42 -22.52
C PRO A 104 20.11 -19.49 -22.72
N VAL A 105 19.45 -20.26 -21.88
CA VAL A 105 18.00 -20.37 -21.85
C VAL A 105 17.46 -20.21 -20.42
N LEU A 106 16.44 -19.37 -20.26
CA LEU A 106 15.67 -19.29 -19.03
C LEU A 106 14.35 -20.04 -19.18
N VAL A 107 14.08 -20.92 -18.22
CA VAL A 107 12.79 -21.58 -18.05
C VAL A 107 11.94 -20.77 -17.08
N MET A 108 10.75 -20.36 -17.50
CA MET A 108 9.85 -19.56 -16.66
C MET A 108 8.38 -20.00 -16.79
N LYS A 109 7.56 -19.58 -15.83
CA LYS A 109 6.10 -19.73 -15.90
C LYS A 109 5.58 -19.13 -17.22
N LEU A 110 4.67 -19.84 -17.89
CA LEU A 110 3.92 -19.29 -19.03
C LEU A 110 2.81 -18.36 -18.52
N TYR A 111 2.73 -17.15 -19.10
CA TYR A 111 1.70 -16.16 -18.80
C TYR A 111 0.74 -16.02 -19.98
N LYS A 112 -0.45 -15.47 -19.71
CA LYS A 112 -1.56 -15.36 -20.67
C LYS A 112 -1.19 -14.47 -21.86
N CYS A 113 -0.64 -13.29 -21.60
CA CYS A 113 -0.24 -12.32 -22.62
C CYS A 113 0.67 -11.22 -22.03
N SER A 114 1.18 -10.33 -22.87
CA SER A 114 1.82 -9.08 -22.42
C SER A 114 0.78 -7.97 -22.16
N LEU A 115 1.18 -6.88 -21.49
CA LEU A 115 0.34 -5.69 -21.31
C LEU A 115 -0.01 -5.03 -22.66
N GLU A 116 0.88 -5.13 -23.66
CA GLU A 116 0.63 -4.67 -25.04
C GLU A 116 -0.62 -5.31 -25.63
N GLU A 117 -0.72 -6.63 -25.48
CA GLU A 117 -1.85 -7.43 -25.96
C GLU A 117 -3.09 -7.26 -25.07
N TYR A 118 -2.88 -7.09 -23.76
CA TYR A 118 -3.96 -6.94 -22.78
C TYR A 118 -4.70 -5.60 -22.89
N ARG A 119 -4.03 -4.54 -23.36
CA ARG A 119 -4.59 -3.17 -23.45
C ARG A 119 -5.86 -3.06 -24.28
N ASN A 120 -6.19 -4.06 -25.10
CA ASN A 120 -7.42 -4.11 -25.89
C ASN A 120 -8.70 -3.79 -25.07
N ILE A 121 -8.67 -4.00 -23.75
CA ILE A 121 -9.71 -3.54 -22.81
C ILE A 121 -9.16 -2.36 -21.99
N LEU A 122 -9.49 -1.14 -22.42
CA LEU A 122 -9.12 0.09 -21.73
C LEU A 122 -10.09 0.34 -20.55
N SER A 123 -9.58 0.34 -19.32
CA SER A 123 -10.40 0.64 -18.14
C SER A 123 -9.64 1.44 -17.08
N MET A 124 -10.39 2.24 -16.32
CA MET A 124 -9.86 3.01 -15.20
C MET A 124 -9.35 2.11 -14.07
N ASP A 125 -10.06 1.03 -13.77
CA ASP A 125 -9.66 0.08 -12.73
C ASP A 125 -8.34 -0.60 -13.08
N THR A 126 -8.17 -0.99 -14.35
CA THR A 126 -6.91 -1.53 -14.86
C THR A 126 -5.79 -0.50 -14.79
N PHE A 127 -6.05 0.78 -15.13
CA PHE A 127 -5.05 1.86 -14.99
C PHE A 127 -4.59 1.99 -13.53
N LEU A 128 -5.53 2.05 -12.57
CA LEU A 128 -5.20 2.16 -11.15
C LEU A 128 -4.47 0.92 -10.63
N LYS A 129 -4.85 -0.27 -11.10
CA LYS A 129 -4.16 -1.53 -10.82
C LYS A 129 -2.73 -1.51 -11.36
N LEU A 130 -2.54 -1.05 -12.59
CA LEU A 130 -1.23 -0.93 -13.23
C LEU A 130 -0.32 0.05 -12.48
N PHE A 131 -0.86 1.22 -12.07
CA PHE A 131 -0.14 2.17 -11.25
C PHE A 131 0.36 1.55 -9.95
N ARG A 132 -0.53 0.90 -9.19
CA ARG A 132 -0.17 0.23 -7.93
C ARG A 132 0.87 -0.88 -8.13
N PHE A 133 0.70 -1.69 -9.18
CA PHE A 133 1.66 -2.73 -9.53
C PHE A 133 3.03 -2.13 -9.82
N LEU A 134 3.12 -1.10 -10.68
CA LEU A 134 4.37 -0.46 -11.03
C LEU A 134 5.07 0.15 -9.82
N THR A 135 4.36 0.95 -9.02
CA THR A 135 4.98 1.60 -7.86
C THR A 135 5.41 0.58 -6.81
N ASN A 136 4.56 -0.40 -6.46
CA ASN A 136 4.92 -1.41 -5.45
C ASN A 136 6.12 -2.27 -5.91
N THR A 137 6.10 -2.73 -7.17
CA THR A 137 7.15 -3.62 -7.70
C THR A 137 8.48 -2.90 -7.84
N VAL A 138 8.47 -1.67 -8.37
CA VAL A 138 9.69 -0.89 -8.56
C VAL A 138 10.25 -0.43 -7.21
N HIS A 139 9.39 -0.03 -6.27
CA HIS A 139 9.82 0.30 -4.91
C HIS A 139 10.49 -0.90 -4.24
N PHE A 140 9.91 -2.10 -4.35
CA PHE A 140 10.50 -3.33 -3.82
C PHE A 140 11.88 -3.61 -4.44
N LEU A 141 11.99 -3.57 -5.78
CA LEU A 141 13.28 -3.78 -6.46
C LEU A 141 14.33 -2.75 -6.01
N HIS A 142 13.97 -1.46 -5.96
CA HIS A 142 14.85 -0.39 -5.51
C HIS A 142 15.29 -0.58 -4.06
N SER A 143 14.39 -1.05 -3.17
CA SER A 143 14.73 -1.35 -1.77
C SER A 143 15.74 -2.49 -1.62
N MET A 144 15.80 -3.39 -2.61
CA MET A 144 16.79 -4.46 -2.71
C MET A 144 18.07 -4.04 -3.45
N GLY A 145 18.20 -2.75 -3.80
CA GLY A 145 19.32 -2.23 -4.58
C GLY A 145 19.30 -2.63 -6.06
N ILE A 146 18.16 -3.06 -6.58
CA ILE A 146 17.99 -3.53 -7.96
C ILE A 146 17.21 -2.48 -8.76
N CYS A 147 17.82 -1.94 -9.80
CA CYS A 147 17.10 -1.17 -10.82
C CYS A 147 16.65 -2.10 -11.94
N HIS A 148 15.42 -1.94 -12.43
CA HIS A 148 14.91 -2.78 -13.51
C HIS A 148 15.54 -2.41 -14.85
N GLY A 149 15.58 -1.13 -15.19
CA GLY A 149 16.27 -0.56 -16.37
C GLY A 149 15.67 -0.91 -17.73
N ALA A 150 14.49 -1.53 -17.77
CA ALA A 150 13.85 -2.03 -18.99
C ALA A 150 12.33 -2.15 -18.84
N ILE A 151 11.72 -1.29 -18.02
CA ILE A 151 10.27 -1.29 -17.82
C ILE A 151 9.62 -0.73 -19.09
N ARG A 152 8.68 -1.49 -19.65
CA ARG A 152 7.93 -1.14 -20.85
C ARG A 152 6.74 -2.09 -21.00
N PRO A 153 5.69 -1.75 -21.77
CA PRO A 153 4.49 -2.56 -21.85
C PRO A 153 4.74 -4.04 -22.24
N ARG A 154 5.62 -4.32 -23.21
CA ARG A 154 5.99 -5.71 -23.56
C ARG A 154 6.68 -6.52 -22.45
N ASN A 155 7.25 -5.86 -21.45
CA ASN A 155 7.95 -6.49 -20.33
C ASN A 155 7.06 -6.60 -19.07
N ILE A 156 5.76 -6.28 -19.19
CA ILE A 156 4.75 -6.49 -18.15
C ILE A 156 3.84 -7.60 -18.66
N LEU A 157 3.84 -8.72 -17.96
CA LEU A 157 3.04 -9.90 -18.29
C LEU A 157 1.73 -9.90 -17.49
N VAL A 158 0.73 -10.57 -18.04
CA VAL A 158 -0.59 -10.74 -17.43
C VAL A 158 -0.83 -12.23 -17.21
N ASP A 159 -1.24 -12.61 -16.01
CA ASP A 159 -1.60 -13.99 -15.71
C ASP A 159 -3.09 -14.29 -15.95
N ASP A 160 -3.52 -15.52 -15.66
CA ASP A 160 -4.91 -15.96 -15.85
C ASP A 160 -5.90 -15.28 -14.91
N HIS A 161 -5.43 -14.66 -13.82
CA HIS A 161 -6.23 -13.86 -12.88
C HIS A 161 -6.24 -12.37 -13.24
N ASN A 162 -5.64 -12.01 -14.39
CA ASN A 162 -5.42 -10.64 -14.83
C ASN A 162 -4.55 -9.83 -13.86
N GLU A 163 -3.68 -10.48 -13.10
CA GLU A 163 -2.64 -9.83 -12.30
C GLU A 163 -1.40 -9.54 -13.16
N PHE A 164 -0.65 -8.50 -12.77
CA PHE A 164 0.53 -8.06 -13.48
C PHE A 164 1.80 -8.63 -12.88
N VAL A 165 2.74 -9.00 -13.75
CA VAL A 165 4.06 -9.52 -13.38
C VAL A 165 5.14 -8.86 -14.23
N LEU A 166 6.21 -8.38 -13.59
CA LEU A 166 7.30 -7.68 -14.25
C LEU A 166 8.40 -8.70 -14.65
N THR A 167 8.87 -8.61 -15.89
CA THR A 167 9.93 -9.49 -16.43
C THR A 167 11.05 -8.68 -17.08
N ASP A 168 12.15 -9.36 -17.40
CA ASP A 168 13.26 -8.81 -18.18
C ASP A 168 14.02 -7.67 -17.49
N VAL A 169 14.35 -7.89 -16.21
CA VAL A 169 15.31 -7.05 -15.48
C VAL A 169 16.62 -6.97 -16.24
N SER A 170 17.08 -5.75 -16.52
CA SER A 170 18.29 -5.48 -17.29
C SER A 170 19.53 -6.14 -16.70
N ILE A 171 20.39 -6.66 -17.58
CA ILE A 171 21.74 -7.13 -17.24
C ILE A 171 22.76 -5.99 -17.21
N ILE A 172 22.39 -4.80 -17.71
CA ILE A 172 23.24 -3.61 -17.75
C ILE A 172 22.90 -2.73 -16.55
N GLU A 173 23.86 -2.59 -15.65
CA GLU A 173 23.79 -1.69 -14.50
C GLU A 173 24.34 -0.32 -14.90
N ASN A 174 23.47 0.62 -15.21
CA ASN A 174 23.84 2.01 -15.45
C ASN A 174 23.67 2.84 -14.16
N SER A 175 24.56 3.80 -13.94
CA SER A 175 24.54 4.67 -12.74
C SER A 175 23.26 5.51 -12.60
N ASP A 176 22.58 5.81 -13.70
CA ASP A 176 21.31 6.57 -13.73
C ASP A 176 20.04 5.69 -13.79
N SER A 177 20.18 4.38 -13.60
CA SER A 177 19.11 3.40 -13.83
C SER A 177 17.87 3.60 -12.95
N GLY A 178 18.01 4.14 -11.73
CA GLY A 178 16.87 4.45 -10.87
C GLY A 178 15.94 5.53 -11.45
N TYR A 179 16.51 6.60 -12.02
CA TYR A 179 15.73 7.64 -12.71
C TYR A 179 15.08 7.11 -14.00
N SER A 180 15.73 6.15 -14.67
CA SER A 180 15.18 5.47 -15.85
C SER A 180 13.89 4.74 -15.52
N ASP A 181 13.84 4.03 -14.37
CA ASP A 181 12.62 3.31 -13.95
C ASP A 181 11.47 4.26 -13.62
N ILE A 182 11.76 5.40 -12.98
CA ILE A 182 10.76 6.43 -12.70
C ILE A 182 10.16 6.99 -13.99
N THR A 183 11.00 7.34 -14.96
CA THR A 183 10.55 7.78 -16.29
C THR A 183 9.67 6.70 -16.93
N ALA A 184 10.11 5.44 -16.88
CA ALA A 184 9.40 4.33 -17.49
C ALA A 184 8.02 4.06 -16.84
N ILE A 185 7.85 4.32 -15.53
CA ILE A 185 6.51 4.32 -14.90
C ILE A 185 5.60 5.33 -15.58
N GLY A 186 6.07 6.57 -15.77
CA GLY A 186 5.34 7.62 -16.48
C GLY A 186 4.99 7.21 -17.92
N GLU A 187 5.95 6.66 -18.66
CA GLU A 187 5.79 6.23 -20.05
C GLU A 187 4.77 5.10 -20.18
N VAL A 188 4.80 4.10 -19.30
CA VAL A 188 3.85 2.99 -19.32
C VAL A 188 2.43 3.45 -19.00
N LEU A 189 2.26 4.35 -18.02
CA LEU A 189 0.95 4.90 -17.67
C LEU A 189 0.38 5.75 -18.80
N GLN A 190 1.21 6.61 -19.39
CA GLN A 190 0.85 7.41 -20.56
C GLN A 190 0.46 6.50 -21.73
N TRP A 191 1.29 5.50 -22.05
CA TRP A 191 1.03 4.54 -23.10
C TRP A 191 -0.26 3.76 -22.85
N TYR A 192 -0.54 3.34 -21.61
CA TYR A 192 -1.79 2.64 -21.30
C TYR A 192 -3.00 3.56 -21.56
N ALA A 193 -2.95 4.84 -21.20
CA ALA A 193 -4.05 5.77 -21.45
C ALA A 193 -4.25 6.05 -22.96
N PHE A 194 -3.18 6.36 -23.70
CA PHE A 194 -3.31 6.86 -25.08
C PHE A 194 -3.07 5.81 -26.17
N GLY A 195 -2.45 4.68 -25.84
CA GLY A 195 -2.06 3.62 -26.78
C GLY A 195 -0.78 3.90 -27.55
N ASN A 196 -0.12 5.01 -27.25
CA ASN A 196 1.18 5.41 -27.78
C ASN A 196 1.91 6.28 -26.76
N THR A 197 3.21 6.47 -26.97
CA THR A 197 3.99 7.51 -26.27
C THR A 197 3.67 8.86 -26.91
N SER A 198 2.59 9.49 -26.45
CA SER A 198 2.11 10.81 -26.89
C SER A 198 2.95 11.94 -26.26
N ASN A 199 2.84 13.16 -26.77
CA ASN A 199 3.27 14.35 -26.01
C ASN A 199 2.26 14.74 -24.92
N ASP A 200 1.05 14.16 -24.92
CA ASP A 200 0.02 14.42 -23.93
C ASP A 200 0.27 13.65 -22.64
N VAL A 201 0.42 14.36 -21.52
CA VAL A 201 0.57 13.80 -20.16
C VAL A 201 -0.73 13.81 -19.35
N ALA A 202 -1.77 14.44 -19.88
CA ALA A 202 -3.06 14.61 -19.20
C ALA A 202 -3.92 13.34 -19.30
N ILE A 203 -3.65 12.36 -18.43
CA ILE A 203 -4.45 11.14 -18.22
C ILE A 203 -5.95 11.45 -18.10
N SER A 204 -6.31 12.59 -17.50
CA SER A 204 -7.68 13.06 -17.34
C SER A 204 -8.45 13.28 -18.65
N LYS A 205 -7.76 13.44 -19.79
CA LYS A 205 -8.41 13.47 -21.11
C LYS A 205 -9.07 12.14 -21.48
N VAL A 206 -8.52 11.03 -21.00
CA VAL A 206 -9.04 9.66 -21.21
C VAL A 206 -9.89 9.22 -20.02
N PHE A 207 -9.46 9.56 -18.80
CA PHE A 207 -10.14 9.20 -17.56
C PHE A 207 -10.39 10.44 -16.69
N PRO A 208 -11.52 11.17 -16.89
CA PRO A 208 -11.75 12.49 -16.26
C PRO A 208 -11.59 12.55 -14.73
N SER A 209 -11.87 11.46 -14.02
CA SER A 209 -11.73 11.36 -12.57
C SER A 209 -10.28 11.20 -12.09
N LEU A 210 -9.31 10.94 -12.99
CA LEU A 210 -7.92 10.67 -12.65
C LEU A 210 -7.00 11.89 -12.80
N LYS A 211 -7.52 13.11 -12.55
CA LYS A 211 -6.77 14.36 -12.69
C LYS A 211 -5.46 14.42 -11.88
N LEU A 212 -5.41 13.73 -10.73
CA LEU A 212 -4.18 13.58 -9.94
C LEU A 212 -3.03 12.96 -10.77
N TYR A 213 -3.35 11.99 -11.61
CA TYR A 213 -2.37 11.23 -12.38
C TYR A 213 -1.75 12.03 -13.52
N ASP A 214 -2.34 13.16 -13.92
CA ASP A 214 -1.75 14.10 -14.87
C ASP A 214 -0.39 14.58 -14.35
N GLN A 215 -0.34 15.02 -13.09
CA GLN A 215 0.89 15.52 -12.45
C GLN A 215 1.89 14.40 -12.19
N ILE A 216 1.41 13.18 -11.91
CA ILE A 216 2.28 12.02 -11.72
C ILE A 216 3.03 11.70 -13.01
N VAL A 217 2.32 11.64 -14.14
CA VAL A 217 2.91 11.36 -15.44
C VAL A 217 3.79 12.52 -15.90
N GLU A 218 3.32 13.76 -15.78
CA GLU A 218 4.08 14.96 -16.13
C GLU A 218 5.43 15.02 -15.40
N ARG A 219 5.42 14.86 -14.08
CA ARG A 219 6.66 14.91 -13.29
C ARG A 219 7.53 13.68 -13.52
N SER A 220 6.97 12.49 -13.76
CA SER A 220 7.78 11.31 -14.08
C SER A 220 8.54 11.48 -15.40
N LEU A 221 7.95 12.18 -16.37
CA LEU A 221 8.53 12.42 -17.70
C LEU A 221 9.34 13.72 -17.81
N ALA A 222 9.46 14.49 -16.72
CA ALA A 222 10.14 15.78 -16.74
C ALA A 222 11.62 15.64 -17.16
N GLN A 223 12.06 16.46 -18.11
CA GLN A 223 13.47 16.49 -18.58
C GLN A 223 14.42 17.03 -17.50
N ASP A 224 13.95 17.99 -16.71
CA ASP A 224 14.73 18.55 -15.59
C ASP A 224 14.64 17.63 -14.36
N ASN A 225 15.80 17.13 -13.93
CA ASN A 225 15.95 16.31 -12.72
C ASN A 225 15.49 17.03 -11.44
N SER A 226 15.40 18.36 -11.44
CA SER A 226 14.86 19.12 -10.30
C SER A 226 13.33 18.99 -10.16
N GLN A 227 12.64 18.75 -11.27
CA GLN A 227 11.17 18.62 -11.34
C GLN A 227 10.72 17.17 -11.30
N ARG A 228 11.57 16.25 -11.79
CA ARG A 228 11.32 14.81 -11.80
C ARG A 228 11.29 14.23 -10.39
N PHE A 229 10.39 13.26 -10.17
CA PHE A 229 10.46 12.42 -8.98
C PHE A 229 11.81 11.71 -8.89
N ARG A 230 12.42 11.72 -7.71
CA ARG A 230 13.74 11.10 -7.48
C ARG A 230 13.66 9.64 -7.06
N SER A 231 12.51 9.22 -6.53
CA SER A 231 12.26 7.86 -6.10
C SER A 231 10.77 7.53 -6.16
N VAL A 232 10.44 6.24 -6.05
CA VAL A 232 9.05 5.80 -5.94
C VAL A 232 8.41 6.31 -4.65
N ASP A 233 9.18 6.45 -3.55
CA ASP A 233 8.68 7.04 -2.30
C ASP A 233 8.17 8.46 -2.49
N GLU A 234 8.80 9.25 -3.36
CA GLU A 234 8.33 10.61 -3.66
C GLU A 234 7.00 10.59 -4.42
N ILE A 235 6.81 9.64 -5.35
CA ILE A 235 5.53 9.43 -6.04
C ILE A 235 4.44 9.05 -5.03
N LEU A 236 4.73 8.08 -4.17
CA LEU A 236 3.78 7.60 -3.15
C LEU A 236 3.44 8.70 -2.14
N SER A 237 4.44 9.46 -1.69
CA SER A 237 4.25 10.61 -0.79
C SER A 237 3.42 11.70 -1.46
N PHE A 238 3.67 11.99 -2.74
CA PHE A 238 2.86 12.95 -3.50
C PHE A 238 1.40 12.51 -3.61
N VAL A 239 1.13 11.23 -3.89
CA VAL A 239 -0.23 10.68 -3.90
C VAL A 239 -0.87 10.83 -2.52
N GLU A 240 -0.14 10.56 -1.44
CA GLU A 240 -0.66 10.66 -0.08
C GLU A 240 -0.94 12.11 0.34
N ILE A 241 -0.07 13.05 -0.01
CA ILE A 241 -0.28 14.49 0.19
C ILE A 241 -1.53 14.95 -0.56
N GLN A 242 -1.74 14.48 -1.79
CA GLN A 242 -2.92 14.85 -2.58
C GLN A 242 -4.20 14.14 -2.11
N LYS A 243 -4.08 13.11 -1.26
CA LYS A 243 -5.19 12.57 -0.46
C LYS A 243 -5.44 13.36 0.83
N GLU A 244 -4.57 14.30 1.25
CA GLU A 244 -4.91 15.25 2.31
C GLU A 244 -6.16 16.01 1.85
N ARG A 245 -7.29 15.61 2.44
CA ARG A 245 -8.62 16.07 2.06
C ARG A 245 -8.73 17.58 2.28
N ASP A 246 -9.56 18.24 1.47
CA ASP A 246 -9.89 19.65 1.71
C ASP A 246 -10.33 19.83 3.18
N PRO A 247 -9.62 20.67 3.96
CA PRO A 247 -9.99 20.96 5.34
C PRO A 247 -11.48 21.29 5.51
N ASN A 248 -12.08 21.98 4.54
CA ASN A 248 -13.50 22.32 4.61
C ASN A 248 -14.41 21.10 4.42
N GLU A 249 -14.03 20.12 3.60
CA GLU A 249 -14.77 18.87 3.45
C GLU A 249 -14.69 18.03 4.72
N LEU A 250 -13.50 17.95 5.35
CA LEU A 250 -13.32 17.28 6.63
C LEU A 250 -14.20 17.90 7.72
N LEU A 251 -14.17 19.22 7.86
CA LEU A 251 -14.98 19.98 8.82
C LEU A 251 -16.48 19.74 8.60
N LYS A 252 -16.93 19.82 7.35
CA LYS A 252 -18.34 19.58 6.99
C LYS A 252 -18.77 18.15 7.29
N GLU A 253 -17.97 17.15 6.96
CA GLU A 253 -18.34 15.75 7.17
C GLU A 253 -18.40 15.40 8.66
N PHE A 254 -17.43 15.86 9.47
CA PHE A 254 -17.46 15.67 10.92
C PHE A 254 -18.72 16.31 11.52
N SER A 255 -18.99 17.58 11.18
CA SER A 255 -20.17 18.30 11.65
C SER A 255 -21.47 17.64 11.18
N LEU A 256 -21.51 17.14 9.94
CA LEU A 256 -22.65 16.44 9.36
C LEU A 256 -22.97 15.14 10.12
N ILE A 257 -21.96 14.31 10.43
CA ILE A 257 -22.14 13.08 11.21
C ILE A 257 -22.77 13.40 12.58
N CYS A 258 -22.26 14.41 13.26
CA CYS A 258 -22.78 14.87 14.56
C CYS A 258 -24.24 15.36 14.44
N ARG A 259 -24.51 16.31 13.54
CA ARG A 259 -25.86 16.92 13.36
C ARG A 259 -26.91 15.93 12.86
N LYS A 260 -26.54 14.98 12.00
CA LYS A 260 -27.44 13.93 11.50
C LYS A 260 -27.90 13.00 12.62
N ASN A 261 -27.04 12.72 13.60
CA ASN A 261 -27.37 11.85 14.72
C ASN A 261 -28.09 12.59 15.87
N PHE A 262 -27.89 13.90 16.00
CA PHE A 262 -28.51 14.75 17.02
C PHE A 262 -29.18 16.01 16.43
N PRO A 263 -30.19 15.86 15.54
CA PRO A 263 -30.74 16.97 14.78
C PRO A 263 -31.65 17.91 15.59
N LYS A 264 -32.11 17.51 16.78
CA LYS A 264 -32.97 18.35 17.64
C LYS A 264 -32.14 19.15 18.64
N GLU A 265 -30.95 18.67 18.96
CA GLU A 265 -30.11 19.15 20.04
C GLU A 265 -28.96 20.06 19.55
N LEU A 266 -28.55 19.94 18.28
CA LEU A 266 -27.54 20.77 17.64
C LEU A 266 -28.16 21.81 16.69
N PRO A 267 -27.55 22.99 16.47
CA PRO A 267 -26.17 23.37 16.80
C PRO A 267 -26.07 24.11 18.14
N GLU A 268 -25.48 23.47 19.14
CA GLU A 268 -24.98 24.14 20.35
C GLU A 268 -24.18 23.11 21.14
N PHE A 269 -24.86 22.21 21.83
CA PHE A 269 -24.21 21.23 22.68
C PHE A 269 -25.20 20.12 23.04
N VAL A 270 -24.77 18.86 22.97
CA VAL A 270 -25.61 17.72 23.33
C VAL A 270 -24.89 16.79 24.30
N HIS A 271 -25.62 16.29 25.30
CA HIS A 271 -25.21 15.19 26.16
C HIS A 271 -26.05 13.95 25.82
N CYS A 272 -25.40 12.80 25.68
CA CYS A 272 -26.08 11.54 25.35
C CYS A 272 -25.49 10.36 26.13
N SER A 273 -26.33 9.69 26.91
CA SER A 273 -26.03 8.42 27.59
C SER A 273 -26.77 7.22 26.99
N ASP A 274 -27.58 7.43 25.94
CA ASP A 274 -28.28 6.38 25.21
C ASP A 274 -27.29 5.57 24.35
N GLN A 275 -27.01 4.34 24.77
CA GLN A 275 -26.04 3.45 24.12
C GLN A 275 -26.38 3.13 22.66
N ALA A 276 -27.66 3.06 22.29
CA ALA A 276 -28.05 2.79 20.91
C ALA A 276 -27.75 4.00 20.00
N LYS A 277 -27.99 5.22 20.49
CA LYS A 277 -27.62 6.46 19.78
C LYS A 277 -26.09 6.60 19.67
N ILE A 278 -25.36 6.31 20.75
CA ILE A 278 -23.90 6.34 20.76
C ILE A 278 -23.34 5.36 19.73
N ALA A 279 -23.79 4.10 19.76
CA ALA A 279 -23.36 3.08 18.80
C ALA A 279 -23.66 3.49 17.35
N LYS A 280 -24.82 4.10 17.09
CA LYS A 280 -25.17 4.64 15.77
C LYS A 280 -24.22 5.75 15.33
N LEU A 281 -23.92 6.72 16.19
CA LEU A 281 -22.95 7.78 15.90
C LEU A 281 -21.58 7.19 15.52
N PHE A 282 -21.03 6.31 16.35
CA PHE A 282 -19.74 5.69 16.07
C PHE A 282 -19.77 4.83 14.80
N SER A 283 -20.89 4.18 14.46
CA SER A 283 -21.00 3.40 13.21
C SER A 283 -20.87 4.26 11.95
N GLU A 284 -21.35 5.50 11.98
CA GLU A 284 -21.17 6.45 10.87
C GLU A 284 -19.69 6.83 10.75
N PHE A 285 -18.97 7.04 11.87
CA PHE A 285 -17.51 7.23 11.84
C PHE A 285 -16.76 5.99 11.33
N VAL A 286 -17.18 4.76 11.68
CA VAL A 286 -16.59 3.53 11.11
C VAL A 286 -16.75 3.53 9.58
N SER A 287 -17.93 3.89 9.08
CA SER A 287 -18.20 3.93 7.63
C SER A 287 -17.41 5.01 6.87
N ARG A 288 -16.87 6.00 7.60
CA ARG A 288 -16.11 7.14 7.06
C ARG A 288 -14.65 7.18 7.50
N LYS A 289 -14.13 6.15 8.16
CA LYS A 289 -12.76 6.17 8.71
C LYS A 289 -11.69 6.43 7.64
N ASP A 290 -11.84 5.85 6.44
CA ASP A 290 -10.91 6.07 5.32
C ASP A 290 -11.05 7.47 4.69
N PHE A 291 -12.22 8.10 4.83
CA PHE A 291 -12.43 9.49 4.40
C PHE A 291 -11.63 10.45 5.28
N PHE A 292 -11.67 10.26 6.60
CA PHE A 292 -10.92 11.10 7.54
C PHE A 292 -9.42 10.77 7.59
N GLY A 293 -9.06 9.49 7.50
CA GLY A 293 -7.68 9.03 7.60
C GLY A 293 -7.00 9.51 8.88
N SER A 294 -5.77 10.01 8.77
CA SER A 294 -5.00 10.56 9.89
C SER A 294 -5.50 11.92 10.41
N ASN A 295 -6.51 12.52 9.77
CA ASN A 295 -7.02 13.84 10.17
C ASN A 295 -8.00 13.78 11.34
N LEU A 296 -8.56 12.61 11.66
CA LEU A 296 -9.44 12.44 12.81
C LEU A 296 -8.65 11.76 13.92
N ILE A 297 -8.59 12.41 15.09
CA ILE A 297 -7.80 11.96 16.22
C ILE A 297 -8.66 11.82 17.46
N TYR A 298 -8.21 10.98 18.38
CA TYR A 298 -8.66 11.02 19.76
C TYR A 298 -7.48 11.32 20.67
N PHE A 299 -7.71 12.03 21.77
CA PHE A 299 -6.64 12.46 22.63
C PHE A 299 -7.04 12.68 24.09
N THR A 300 -6.05 12.46 24.95
CA THR A 300 -6.03 12.78 26.38
C THR A 300 -5.18 14.05 26.61
N ASP A 301 -4.86 14.37 27.86
CA ASP A 301 -3.89 15.42 28.20
C ASP A 301 -2.44 15.02 27.89
N VAL A 302 -2.17 13.73 27.70
CA VAL A 302 -0.82 13.17 27.49
C VAL A 302 -0.62 12.68 26.06
N GLU A 303 -1.62 11.99 25.49
CA GLU A 303 -1.47 11.23 24.25
C GLU A 303 -2.44 11.71 23.17
N ARG A 304 -2.00 11.64 21.91
CA ARG A 304 -2.83 11.91 20.72
C ARG A 304 -2.64 10.77 19.74
N ASN A 305 -3.74 10.15 19.34
CA ASN A 305 -3.73 8.97 18.47
C ASN A 305 -4.71 9.15 17.32
N ILE A 306 -4.44 8.51 16.19
CA ILE A 306 -5.38 8.48 15.06
C ILE A 306 -6.62 7.71 15.49
N PHE A 307 -7.78 8.30 15.26
CA PHE A 307 -9.06 7.68 15.57
C PHE A 307 -9.56 6.89 14.35
N SER A 308 -9.45 5.57 14.44
CA SER A 308 -9.89 4.61 13.43
C SER A 308 -10.83 3.61 14.09
N PRO A 309 -12.12 3.95 14.23
CA PRO A 309 -13.00 3.20 15.09
C PRO A 309 -13.41 1.84 14.50
N GLN A 310 -13.66 0.88 15.39
CA GLN A 310 -14.33 -0.38 15.08
C GLN A 310 -15.28 -0.77 16.22
N ILE A 311 -16.52 -1.15 15.87
CA ILE A 311 -17.51 -1.61 16.84
C ILE A 311 -17.26 -3.08 17.15
N CYS A 312 -17.10 -3.41 18.42
CA CYS A 312 -16.94 -4.80 18.88
C CYS A 312 -18.30 -5.38 19.32
N LYS A 313 -18.49 -6.69 19.13
CA LYS A 313 -19.74 -7.40 19.47
C LYS A 313 -20.09 -7.39 20.97
N ASN A 314 -19.09 -7.16 21.83
CA ASN A 314 -19.19 -7.18 23.29
C ASN A 314 -19.48 -5.80 23.90
N GLY A 315 -19.89 -4.82 23.10
CA GLY A 315 -20.21 -3.45 23.55
C GLY A 315 -18.98 -2.55 23.76
N TYR A 316 -17.80 -3.02 23.39
CA TYR A 316 -16.61 -2.18 23.31
C TYR A 316 -16.51 -1.49 21.95
N ILE A 317 -15.81 -0.37 21.93
CA ILE A 317 -15.42 0.33 20.70
C ILE A 317 -13.90 0.41 20.70
N LYS A 318 -13.27 -0.16 19.67
CA LYS A 318 -11.86 0.09 19.39
C LYS A 318 -11.75 1.50 18.82
N PHE A 319 -10.88 2.33 19.40
CA PHE A 319 -10.63 3.70 18.93
C PHE A 319 -9.48 3.75 17.92
N ASP A 320 -8.59 2.75 17.96
CA ASP A 320 -7.53 2.50 16.99
C ASP A 320 -7.34 0.98 16.80
N ASN A 321 -6.21 0.55 16.28
CA ASN A 321 -5.90 -0.87 16.03
C ASN A 321 -5.84 -1.74 17.31
N SER A 322 -5.81 -1.15 18.51
CA SER A 322 -5.68 -1.88 19.77
C SER A 322 -6.61 -1.38 20.89
N ALA A 323 -6.75 -0.07 21.07
CA ALA A 323 -7.33 0.55 22.25
C ALA A 323 -8.84 0.34 22.34
N GLN A 324 -9.30 -0.44 23.31
CA GLN A 324 -10.69 -0.78 23.55
C GLN A 324 -11.29 0.04 24.69
N TYR A 325 -12.30 0.82 24.34
CA TYR A 325 -13.06 1.66 25.24
C TYR A 325 -14.45 1.08 25.47
N LYS A 326 -14.93 1.18 26.71
CA LYS A 326 -16.35 1.00 27.05
C LYS A 326 -16.95 2.37 27.34
N VAL A 327 -17.65 2.92 26.35
CA VAL A 327 -18.21 4.27 26.41
C VAL A 327 -19.43 4.29 27.34
N LEU A 328 -19.44 5.21 28.30
CA LEU A 328 -20.54 5.41 29.23
C LEU A 328 -21.52 6.45 28.70
N ASP A 329 -21.02 7.63 28.35
CA ASP A 329 -21.77 8.70 27.71
C ASP A 329 -20.83 9.61 26.90
N ILE A 330 -21.44 10.52 26.15
CA ILE A 330 -20.72 11.48 25.31
C ILE A 330 -21.33 12.88 25.43
N TRP A 331 -20.47 13.87 25.21
CA TRP A 331 -20.88 15.22 24.89
C TRP A 331 -20.39 15.60 23.50
N ILE A 332 -21.23 16.28 22.72
CA ILE A 332 -20.87 16.75 21.39
C ILE A 332 -21.09 18.25 21.35
N HIS A 333 -20.04 18.96 20.97
CA HIS A 333 -20.13 20.37 20.61
C HIS A 333 -20.13 20.49 19.09
N SER A 334 -21.03 21.29 18.54
CA SER A 334 -20.96 21.67 17.13
C SER A 334 -21.47 23.08 16.92
N ASP A 335 -20.69 23.91 16.22
CA ASP A 335 -21.02 25.30 15.94
C ASP A 335 -21.03 25.62 14.44
N SER A 336 -21.33 26.87 14.09
CA SER A 336 -21.34 27.33 12.69
C SER A 336 -19.93 27.39 12.06
N ASP A 337 -18.87 27.45 12.86
CA ASP A 337 -17.47 27.53 12.41
C ASP A 337 -16.89 26.12 12.14
N MET A 338 -17.44 25.07 12.77
CA MET A 338 -17.03 23.66 12.67
C MET A 338 -15.62 23.36 13.20
N ARG A 339 -14.72 24.36 13.26
CA ARG A 339 -13.35 24.26 13.81
C ARG A 339 -13.31 24.06 15.33
N ASN A 340 -14.47 24.11 15.97
CA ASN A 340 -14.64 23.87 17.39
C ASN A 340 -15.48 22.61 17.64
N ASP A 341 -15.76 21.81 16.60
CA ASP A 341 -16.56 20.61 16.74
C ASP A 341 -15.71 19.50 17.36
N TYR A 342 -16.18 18.94 18.47
CA TYR A 342 -15.54 17.82 19.15
C TYR A 342 -16.57 16.89 19.80
N ILE A 343 -16.14 15.67 20.09
CA ILE A 343 -16.86 14.73 20.93
C ILE A 343 -16.00 14.49 22.18
N LEU A 344 -16.53 14.77 23.35
CA LEU A 344 -15.96 14.34 24.63
C LEU A 344 -16.59 13.01 25.01
N VAL A 345 -15.76 11.99 25.18
CA VAL A 345 -16.18 10.64 25.52
C VAL A 345 -15.82 10.36 26.97
N HIS A 346 -16.80 9.96 27.77
CA HIS A 346 -16.57 9.35 29.09
C HIS A 346 -16.57 7.84 28.94
N HIS A 347 -15.54 7.20 29.44
CA HIS A 347 -15.38 5.75 29.35
C HIS A 347 -15.17 5.15 30.72
N SER A 348 -15.68 3.94 30.92
CA SER A 348 -15.53 3.22 32.20
C SER A 348 -14.12 2.67 32.38
N ASN A 349 -13.80 2.29 33.62
CA ASN A 349 -12.75 1.31 33.85
C ASN A 349 -13.15 -0.03 33.21
N THR A 350 -12.15 -0.79 32.76
CA THR A 350 -12.37 -2.10 32.14
C THR A 350 -11.70 -3.19 32.98
N LEU A 351 -12.14 -4.43 32.80
CA LEU A 351 -11.51 -5.59 33.43
C LEU A 351 -10.41 -6.15 32.52
N PRO A 352 -9.30 -6.65 33.09
CA PRO A 352 -8.24 -7.28 32.32
C PRO A 352 -8.77 -8.54 31.61
N GLU A 353 -8.06 -8.95 30.56
CA GLU A 353 -8.27 -10.23 29.88
C GLU A 353 -7.32 -11.28 30.45
N LYS A 354 -7.73 -12.55 30.46
CA LYS A 354 -6.87 -13.63 30.95
C LYS A 354 -6.12 -14.27 29.79
N VAL A 355 -4.80 -14.09 29.74
CA VAL A 355 -3.92 -14.65 28.71
C VAL A 355 -2.81 -15.43 29.38
N ASN A 356 -2.65 -16.70 28.99
CA ASN A 356 -1.71 -17.65 29.61
C ASN A 356 -1.83 -17.68 31.15
N GLY A 357 -3.07 -17.59 31.65
CA GLY A 357 -3.39 -17.62 33.08
C GLY A 357 -3.14 -16.31 33.84
N LYS A 358 -2.60 -15.27 33.19
CA LYS A 358 -2.33 -13.95 33.81
C LYS A 358 -3.35 -12.91 33.35
N ASP A 359 -3.72 -12.02 34.27
CA ASP A 359 -4.57 -10.87 33.98
C ASP A 359 -3.74 -9.79 33.30
N VAL A 360 -4.07 -9.47 32.05
CA VAL A 360 -3.38 -8.47 31.23
C VAL A 360 -4.38 -7.52 30.57
N TYR A 361 -3.99 -6.26 30.43
CA TYR A 361 -4.79 -5.27 29.69
C TYR A 361 -4.39 -5.19 28.21
N ARG A 362 -3.19 -5.67 27.87
CA ARG A 362 -2.64 -5.69 26.51
C ARG A 362 -2.39 -7.13 26.10
N TRP A 363 -2.94 -7.52 24.96
CA TRP A 363 -2.74 -8.84 24.37
C TRP A 363 -2.96 -8.80 22.87
N ALA A 364 -2.73 -9.93 22.19
CA ALA A 364 -3.11 -10.10 20.80
C ALA A 364 -3.81 -11.43 20.56
N VAL A 365 -4.48 -11.54 19.42
CA VAL A 365 -5.10 -12.77 18.93
C VAL A 365 -4.51 -13.09 17.57
N TYR A 366 -4.03 -14.32 17.40
CA TYR A 366 -3.53 -14.85 16.13
C TYR A 366 -4.58 -15.77 15.49
N GLU A 367 -4.82 -15.59 14.18
CA GLU A 367 -5.80 -16.36 13.38
C GLU A 367 -7.20 -16.44 14.01
N ASP A 368 -7.67 -15.33 14.58
CA ASP A 368 -8.99 -15.17 15.23
C ASP A 368 -9.28 -16.13 16.40
N ARG A 369 -8.29 -16.92 16.86
CA ARG A 369 -8.53 -18.02 17.81
C ARG A 369 -7.51 -18.10 18.93
N THR A 370 -6.24 -17.87 18.64
CA THR A 370 -5.16 -18.11 19.60
C THR A 370 -4.82 -16.82 20.33
N GLN A 371 -5.11 -16.75 21.63
CA GLN A 371 -4.64 -15.64 22.46
C GLN A 371 -3.14 -15.78 22.70
N ILE A 372 -2.41 -14.72 22.41
CA ILE A 372 -0.96 -14.62 22.65
C ILE A 372 -0.69 -13.34 23.44
N THR A 373 0.44 -13.33 24.14
CA THR A 373 0.92 -12.15 24.85
C THR A 373 1.26 -11.03 23.87
N TRP A 374 1.27 -9.80 24.37
CA TRP A 374 1.68 -8.64 23.56
C TRP A 374 3.12 -8.78 23.07
N GLU A 375 3.99 -9.33 23.91
CA GLU A 375 5.40 -9.54 23.64
C GLU A 375 5.64 -10.56 22.51
N GLU A 376 4.92 -11.69 22.51
CA GLU A 376 4.95 -12.69 21.42
C GLU A 376 4.52 -12.08 20.09
N ALA A 377 3.43 -11.30 20.11
CA ALA A 377 2.96 -10.62 18.92
C ALA A 377 3.98 -9.59 18.37
N MET A 378 4.68 -8.88 19.25
CA MET A 378 5.69 -7.89 18.86
C MET A 378 6.98 -8.52 18.34
N ASN A 379 7.43 -9.61 18.94
CA ASN A 379 8.68 -10.27 18.55
C ASN A 379 8.52 -11.19 17.32
N GLY A 380 7.28 -11.52 16.93
CA GLY A 380 6.96 -12.31 15.74
C GLY A 380 6.99 -13.82 15.97
N PHE A 381 7.06 -14.28 17.21
CA PHE A 381 7.08 -15.69 17.59
C PHE A 381 6.15 -15.92 18.79
N ALA A 382 5.37 -16.99 18.75
CA ALA A 382 4.56 -17.42 19.88
C ALA A 382 5.04 -18.78 20.41
N GLU A 383 4.99 -18.97 21.72
CA GLU A 383 5.28 -20.24 22.37
C GLU A 383 3.95 -20.94 22.71
N ASN A 384 3.76 -22.16 22.22
CA ASN A 384 2.59 -22.97 22.52
C ASN A 384 3.02 -24.38 22.93
N ASP A 385 2.74 -24.77 24.17
CA ASP A 385 3.13 -26.07 24.74
C ASP A 385 4.63 -26.44 24.56
N GLY A 386 5.51 -25.43 24.51
CA GLY A 386 6.96 -25.58 24.35
C GLY A 386 7.47 -25.51 22.89
N ASP A 387 6.58 -25.46 21.90
CA ASP A 387 6.93 -25.22 20.50
C ASP A 387 6.89 -23.73 20.17
N ILE A 388 7.91 -23.24 19.47
CA ILE A 388 8.00 -21.84 19.02
C ILE A 388 7.57 -21.76 17.55
N VAL A 389 6.53 -20.98 17.28
CA VAL A 389 5.95 -20.79 15.94
C VAL A 389 6.15 -19.36 15.47
N ALA A 390 6.65 -19.18 14.24
CA ALA A 390 6.74 -17.87 13.61
C ALA A 390 5.33 -17.37 13.22
N LEU A 391 5.04 -16.12 13.55
CA LEU A 391 3.75 -15.49 13.32
C LEU A 391 3.71 -14.73 11.99
N ASP A 392 2.65 -14.95 11.21
CA ASP A 392 2.28 -14.03 10.14
C ASP A 392 1.66 -12.76 10.74
N ARG A 393 2.39 -11.65 10.70
CA ARG A 393 1.95 -10.37 11.26
C ARG A 393 0.62 -9.87 10.70
N THR A 394 0.24 -10.27 9.49
CA THR A 394 -1.04 -9.87 8.88
C THR A 394 -2.25 -10.54 9.54
N LYS A 395 -2.01 -11.62 10.29
CA LYS A 395 -3.03 -12.40 11.00
C LYS A 395 -3.07 -12.13 12.50
N VAL A 396 -2.38 -11.09 12.96
CA VAL A 396 -2.32 -10.68 14.37
C VAL A 396 -3.24 -9.48 14.60
N GLU A 397 -4.19 -9.62 15.52
CA GLU A 397 -5.06 -8.54 15.97
C GLU A 397 -4.69 -8.11 17.39
N PHE A 398 -4.47 -6.82 17.60
CA PHE A 398 -4.06 -6.26 18.90
C PHE A 398 -5.24 -5.79 19.73
N PHE A 399 -5.09 -5.86 21.06
CA PHE A 399 -6.07 -5.44 22.03
C PHE A 399 -5.41 -4.76 23.22
N ASN A 400 -5.95 -3.61 23.63
CA ASN A 400 -5.51 -2.83 24.77
C ASN A 400 -6.74 -2.26 25.50
N ARG A 401 -7.16 -2.89 26.59
CA ARG A 401 -8.29 -2.43 27.42
C ARG A 401 -7.86 -1.31 28.35
N ILE A 402 -8.65 -0.23 28.41
CA ILE A 402 -8.31 0.95 29.23
C ILE A 402 -8.64 0.69 30.72
N PRO A 403 -7.66 0.64 31.63
CA PRO A 403 -7.85 0.10 32.98
C PRO A 403 -8.58 1.05 33.94
N ARG A 404 -8.73 2.32 33.59
CA ARG A 404 -9.32 3.35 34.46
C ARG A 404 -10.43 4.10 33.74
N GLU A 405 -11.42 4.52 34.52
CA GLU A 405 -12.43 5.46 34.06
C GLU A 405 -11.78 6.80 33.73
N GLY A 406 -12.25 7.46 32.69
CA GLY A 406 -11.65 8.69 32.22
C GLY A 406 -12.39 9.34 31.07
N TYR A 407 -11.77 10.39 30.54
CA TYR A 407 -12.31 11.17 29.44
C TYR A 407 -11.32 11.23 28.30
N THR A 408 -11.82 11.26 27.07
CA THR A 408 -11.02 11.50 25.87
C THR A 408 -11.79 12.38 24.89
N PHE A 409 -11.09 13.25 24.18
CA PHE A 409 -11.66 13.99 23.07
C PHE A 409 -11.54 13.19 21.78
N ILE A 410 -12.46 13.42 20.86
CA ILE A 410 -12.36 13.08 19.43
C ILE A 410 -12.61 14.38 18.66
N ALA A 411 -11.66 14.77 17.82
CA ALA A 411 -11.78 15.96 16.99
C ALA A 411 -10.91 15.84 15.74
N LEU A 412 -11.14 16.72 14.76
CA LEU A 412 -10.21 16.88 13.65
C LEU A 412 -8.89 17.45 14.16
N ASN A 413 -7.75 16.90 13.71
CA ASN A 413 -6.42 17.21 14.21
C ASN A 413 -6.04 18.69 14.05
N HIS A 414 -5.22 19.07 13.06
CA HIS A 414 -4.73 20.46 12.93
C HIS A 414 -5.81 21.50 12.59
N LEU A 415 -7.08 21.08 12.53
CA LEU A 415 -8.24 21.89 12.19
C LEU A 415 -9.05 22.31 13.42
N HIS A 416 -8.92 21.59 14.54
CA HIS A 416 -9.63 21.95 15.77
C HIS A 416 -8.84 22.96 16.61
N SER A 417 -9.51 23.91 17.26
CA SER A 417 -8.83 24.94 18.06
C SER A 417 -8.06 24.35 19.25
N LEU A 418 -8.64 23.41 20.01
CA LEU A 418 -8.00 22.78 21.18
C LEU A 418 -6.77 21.91 20.87
N THR A 419 -6.59 21.48 19.61
CA THR A 419 -5.40 20.68 19.23
C THR A 419 -4.19 21.57 18.92
N SER A 420 -4.38 22.89 18.81
CA SER A 420 -3.30 23.85 18.65
C SER A 420 -2.30 23.76 19.82
N PRO A 421 -0.98 23.74 19.55
CA PRO A 421 0.05 23.75 20.61
C PRO A 421 -0.14 24.88 21.63
N ALA A 422 -0.65 26.04 21.19
CA ALA A 422 -0.92 27.19 22.05
C ALA A 422 -1.96 26.91 23.15
N ASN A 423 -2.85 25.93 22.94
CA ASN A 423 -3.95 25.61 23.85
C ASN A 423 -3.67 24.42 24.77
N THR A 424 -2.43 23.90 24.78
CA THR A 424 -2.04 22.73 25.59
C THR A 424 -2.25 22.95 27.09
N GLY A 425 -1.98 24.15 27.59
CA GLY A 425 -2.21 24.50 29.01
C GLY A 425 -3.69 24.46 29.38
N THR A 426 -4.54 25.05 28.54
CA THR A 426 -6.00 25.03 28.70
C THR A 426 -6.55 23.60 28.67
N LEU A 427 -6.05 22.77 27.74
CA LEU A 427 -6.47 21.38 27.64
C LEU A 427 -6.12 20.58 28.91
N ARG A 428 -4.91 20.76 29.45
CA ARG A 428 -4.50 20.15 30.73
C ARG A 428 -5.38 20.58 31.89
N ASP A 429 -5.79 21.84 31.94
CA ASP A 429 -6.70 22.35 32.97
C ASP A 429 -8.09 21.69 32.87
N TYR A 430 -8.63 21.50 31.68
CA TYR A 430 -9.89 20.76 31.52
C TYR A 430 -9.79 19.32 32.02
N PHE A 431 -8.76 18.58 31.59
CA PHE A 431 -8.55 17.21 32.06
C PHE A 431 -8.33 17.12 33.58
N PHE A 432 -7.56 18.06 34.14
CA PHE A 432 -7.41 18.19 35.59
C PHE A 432 -8.77 18.38 36.26
N ARG A 433 -9.60 19.32 35.82
CA ARG A 433 -10.93 19.55 36.39
C ARG A 433 -11.84 18.32 36.27
N PHE A 434 -11.79 17.60 35.14
CA PHE A 434 -12.54 16.35 34.94
C PHE A 434 -12.11 15.22 35.88
N SER A 435 -10.84 15.21 36.31
CA SER A 435 -10.33 14.19 37.25
C SER A 435 -10.83 14.36 38.69
N PHE A 436 -11.26 15.57 39.09
CA PHE A 436 -11.71 15.87 40.47
C PHE A 436 -13.22 16.07 40.58
N SER A 437 -13.94 16.16 39.45
CA SER A 437 -15.37 16.39 39.42
C SER A 437 -16.01 15.71 38.22
N TYR A 438 -17.25 15.22 38.38
CA TYR A 438 -18.06 14.84 37.21
C TYR A 438 -18.18 16.06 36.29
N VAL A 439 -18.11 15.84 34.97
CA VAL A 439 -18.29 16.90 33.98
C VAL A 439 -19.60 17.62 34.27
N ASN A 440 -19.50 18.85 34.75
CA ASN A 440 -20.66 19.68 35.07
C ASN A 440 -20.81 20.80 34.05
N ARG A 441 -22.01 21.39 34.06
CA ARG A 441 -22.40 22.42 33.10
C ARG A 441 -21.44 23.62 33.08
N TYR A 442 -20.84 23.99 34.20
CA TYR A 442 -19.91 25.13 34.27
C TYR A 442 -18.59 24.86 33.56
N ILE A 443 -18.00 23.67 33.72
CA ILE A 443 -16.76 23.31 33.01
C ILE A 443 -17.03 23.29 31.50
N LEU A 444 -18.18 22.77 31.08
CA LEU A 444 -18.58 22.72 29.68
C LEU A 444 -18.90 24.11 29.09
N GLU A 445 -19.53 24.99 29.85
CA GLU A 445 -19.77 26.39 29.45
C GLU A 445 -18.46 27.19 29.35
N ASP A 446 -17.53 27.00 30.28
CA ASP A 446 -16.19 27.59 30.25
C ASP A 446 -15.42 27.13 29.00
N MET A 447 -15.45 25.82 28.73
CA MET A 447 -14.91 25.23 27.51
C MET A 447 -15.49 25.88 26.26
N ASN A 448 -16.81 26.01 26.17
CA ASN A 448 -17.47 26.60 25.01
C ASN A 448 -17.05 28.07 24.82
N ASN A 449 -17.04 28.86 25.89
CA ASN A 449 -16.68 30.27 25.85
C ASN A 449 -15.22 30.50 25.44
N LEU A 450 -14.30 29.71 25.97
CA LEU A 450 -12.87 29.81 25.65
C LEU A 450 -12.58 29.31 24.23
N THR A 451 -13.28 28.26 23.79
CA THR A 451 -13.16 27.73 22.42
C THR A 451 -13.57 28.77 21.36
N LYS A 452 -14.59 29.61 21.64
CA LYS A 452 -14.98 30.75 20.79
C LYS A 452 -13.94 31.88 20.76
N GLN A 453 -13.10 32.00 21.80
CA GLN A 453 -12.05 33.02 21.90
C GLN A 453 -10.72 32.55 21.30
N HIS A 454 -10.53 31.24 21.10
CA HIS A 454 -9.34 30.67 20.48
C HIS A 454 -9.34 30.88 18.95
N ILE A 455 -8.74 31.96 18.47
CA ILE A 455 -8.34 32.10 17.06
C ILE A 455 -6.81 32.17 16.97
N ALA A 456 -6.21 31.08 16.50
CA ALA A 456 -5.19 31.06 15.43
C ALA A 456 -4.71 29.62 15.19
N ALA A 457 -5.42 28.84 14.37
CA ALA A 457 -4.72 27.87 13.53
C ALA A 457 -4.12 28.68 12.36
N PRO A 458 -2.84 28.51 11.98
CA PRO A 458 -2.26 29.28 10.90
C PRO A 458 -3.08 29.03 9.63
N ARG A 459 -3.55 30.11 8.99
CA ARG A 459 -3.97 30.03 7.59
C ARG A 459 -2.70 29.65 6.80
N ARG A 460 -2.50 28.37 6.50
CA ARG A 460 -1.57 28.01 5.43
C ARG A 460 -2.18 28.59 4.15
N LYS A 461 -1.45 29.54 3.57
CA LYS A 461 -1.73 30.09 2.24
C LYS A 461 -1.66 28.99 1.20
#